data_AF-A0A3S4IT96-F1
#
_entry.id   AF-A0A3S4IT96-F1
#
_cell.length_a   1.000
_cell.length_b   1.000
_cell.length_c   1.000
_cell.angle_alpha   90.00
_cell.angle_beta   90.00
_cell.angle_gamma   90.00
#
_symmetry.space_group_name_H-M   'P 1'
#
loop_
_entity.id
_entity.type
_entity.pdbx_description
1 polymer ?
#
loop_
_entity_poly.entity_id
_entity_poly.type
_entity_poly.pdbx_seq_one_letter_code
_entity_poly.pdbx_strand_id
1 'polypeptide(L)'
;MKQYAIQPATLEFNAEGTPVSRDFDDVYFSNDNGLEETRYVFLGGNRLAERFPVHSHPLFIVAESGFGTGLNFLTLWQAFDSFRSAHPQATLQRLHFISFEKFPLTRDDLALAHQHWPELAPWADQLQAQWPLPLAGCHRLLLDRGG
;
A
#
# COMPACT_ATOMS: atom_id res chain seq x y z
N MET A 1 -3.49 11.37 30.12
CA MET A 1 -2.77 12.28 29.20
C MET A 1 -3.27 12.02 27.79
N LYS A 2 -3.59 13.06 26.99
CA LYS A 2 -3.93 12.85 25.56
C LYS A 2 -2.63 12.55 24.82
N GLN A 3 -2.48 11.31 24.36
CA GLN A 3 -1.30 10.86 23.64
C GLN A 3 -1.57 11.10 22.15
N TYR A 4 -0.88 12.08 21.57
CA TYR A 4 -1.06 12.51 20.17
C TYR A 4 -0.11 11.80 19.20
N ALA A 5 0.93 11.16 19.72
CA ALA A 5 1.86 10.33 18.95
C ALA A 5 1.39 8.87 19.00
N ILE A 6 1.35 8.22 17.84
CA ILE A 6 1.10 6.79 17.72
C ILE A 6 2.46 6.08 17.85
N GLN A 7 2.51 4.95 18.54
CA GLN A 7 3.74 4.15 18.65
C GLN A 7 3.99 3.44 17.32
N PRO A 8 5.20 3.54 16.74
CA PRO A 8 5.57 2.75 15.57
C PRO A 8 5.51 1.25 15.88
N ALA A 9 5.28 0.43 14.85
CA ALA A 9 5.38 -1.03 14.99
C ALA A 9 6.81 -1.44 15.42
N THR A 10 6.91 -2.43 16.30
CA THR A 10 8.19 -3.06 16.61
C THR A 10 8.40 -4.24 15.64
N LEU A 11 9.23 -4.05 14.62
CA LEU A 11 9.51 -5.09 13.64
C LEU A 11 10.78 -5.88 13.97
N GLU A 12 10.71 -7.19 13.77
CA GLU A 12 11.88 -8.03 13.56
C GLU A 12 11.89 -8.53 12.13
N PHE A 13 13.07 -8.64 11.55
CA PHE A 13 13.25 -9.28 10.26
C PHE A 13 13.67 -10.72 10.52
N ASN A 14 12.94 -11.69 9.97
CA ASN A 14 13.29 -13.10 10.13
C ASN A 14 14.57 -13.44 9.34
N ALA A 15 15.04 -14.70 9.42
CA ALA A 15 16.26 -15.14 8.71
C ALA A 15 16.21 -14.96 7.18
N GLU A 16 15.01 -14.77 6.62
CA GLU A 16 14.72 -14.58 5.19
C GLU A 16 14.48 -13.09 4.84
N GLY A 17 14.57 -12.19 5.83
CA GLY A 17 14.36 -10.75 5.68
C GLY A 17 12.90 -10.32 5.73
N THR A 18 11.95 -11.19 6.03
CA THR A 18 10.55 -10.77 6.10
C THR A 18 10.26 -10.03 7.41
N PRO A 19 9.56 -8.87 7.36
CA PRO A 19 9.09 -8.19 8.54
C PRO A 19 8.04 -9.02 9.30
N VAL A 20 8.34 -9.30 10.55
CA VAL A 20 7.48 -9.94 11.55
C VAL A 20 7.08 -8.89 12.57
N SER A 21 5.79 -8.79 12.86
CA SER A 21 5.29 -7.92 13.91
C SER A 21 5.50 -8.57 15.27
N ARG A 22 6.35 -8.01 16.14
CA ARG A 22 6.45 -8.49 17.53
C ARG A 22 5.16 -8.31 18.33
N ASP A 23 4.37 -7.29 17.97
CA ASP A 23 3.15 -6.94 18.70
C ASP A 23 1.99 -7.92 18.42
N PHE A 24 2.05 -8.66 17.30
CA PHE A 24 1.02 -9.60 16.88
C PHE A 24 1.53 -11.04 16.65
N ASP A 25 2.84 -11.26 16.74
CA ASP A 25 3.53 -12.54 16.48
C ASP A 25 3.14 -13.17 15.12
N ASP A 26 2.95 -12.31 14.12
CA ASP A 26 2.52 -12.69 12.76
C ASP A 26 3.37 -11.98 11.69
N VAL A 27 3.48 -12.61 10.52
CA VAL A 27 4.22 -12.09 9.37
C VAL A 27 3.36 -11.07 8.61
N TYR A 28 3.97 -9.99 8.13
CA TYR A 28 3.23 -8.99 7.33
C TYR A 28 2.83 -9.52 5.94
N PHE A 29 3.56 -10.50 5.40
CA PHE A 29 3.27 -11.17 4.15
C PHE A 29 4.03 -12.51 4.06
N SER A 30 3.58 -13.40 3.17
CA SER A 30 4.26 -14.66 2.88
C SER A 30 5.62 -14.43 2.21
N ASN A 31 6.67 -15.10 2.70
CA ASN A 31 8.08 -14.90 2.32
C ASN A 31 8.34 -15.07 0.82
N ASP A 32 7.67 -16.03 0.17
CA ASP A 32 7.96 -16.37 -1.24
C ASP A 32 6.99 -15.73 -2.25
N ASN A 33 5.73 -15.48 -1.86
CA ASN A 33 4.64 -15.17 -2.81
C ASN A 33 3.75 -13.99 -2.40
N GLY A 34 4.14 -13.16 -1.44
CA GLY A 34 3.28 -12.09 -0.90
C GLY A 34 2.68 -11.15 -1.96
N LEU A 35 3.43 -10.87 -3.04
CA LEU A 35 2.96 -10.00 -4.13
C LEU A 35 1.88 -10.67 -5.00
N GLU A 36 2.11 -11.91 -5.43
CA GLU A 36 1.14 -12.66 -6.23
C GLU A 36 -0.13 -12.99 -5.43
N GLU A 37 0.04 -13.32 -4.14
CA GLU A 37 -1.08 -13.50 -3.23
C GLU A 37 -1.91 -12.21 -3.11
N THR A 38 -1.26 -11.07 -2.96
CA THR A 38 -1.92 -9.75 -2.96
C THR A 38 -2.69 -9.49 -4.26
N ARG A 39 -2.06 -9.75 -5.42
CA ARG A 39 -2.72 -9.63 -6.74
C ARG A 39 -3.96 -10.54 -6.81
N TYR A 40 -3.86 -11.77 -6.34
CA TYR A 40 -4.95 -12.73 -6.40
C TYR A 40 -6.10 -12.39 -5.43
N VAL A 41 -5.79 -12.24 -4.14
CA VAL A 41 -6.78 -12.06 -3.08
C VAL A 41 -7.40 -10.67 -3.13
N PHE A 42 -6.57 -9.62 -3.20
CA PHE A 42 -7.04 -8.24 -3.07
C PHE A 42 -7.54 -7.70 -4.41
N LEU A 43 -6.73 -7.72 -5.48
CA LEU A 43 -7.12 -7.22 -6.80
C LEU A 43 -8.12 -8.17 -7.46
N GLY A 44 -7.80 -9.46 -7.53
CA GLY A 44 -8.64 -10.49 -8.13
C GLY A 44 -9.95 -10.69 -7.38
N GLY A 45 -9.91 -10.79 -6.05
CA GLY A 45 -11.11 -10.91 -5.22
C GLY A 45 -12.09 -9.73 -5.38
N ASN A 46 -11.58 -8.53 -5.69
CA ASN A 46 -12.42 -7.36 -5.98
C ASN A 46 -12.71 -7.14 -7.47
N ARG A 47 -12.19 -8.00 -8.36
CA ARG A 47 -12.34 -7.93 -9.83
C ARG A 47 -11.94 -6.57 -10.39
N LEU A 48 -10.80 -6.05 -9.94
CA LEU A 48 -10.40 -4.67 -10.25
C LEU A 48 -10.04 -4.50 -11.72
N ALA A 49 -9.36 -5.48 -12.33
CA ALA A 49 -8.98 -5.44 -13.74
C ALA A 49 -10.21 -5.39 -14.66
N GLU A 50 -11.29 -6.10 -14.34
CA GLU A 50 -12.53 -6.07 -15.12
C GLU A 50 -13.34 -4.80 -14.87
N ARG A 51 -13.29 -4.26 -13.64
CA ARG A 51 -14.09 -3.09 -13.25
C ARG A 51 -13.51 -1.78 -13.75
N PHE A 52 -12.18 -1.61 -13.77
CA PHE A 52 -11.58 -0.32 -14.14
C PHE A 52 -12.00 0.21 -15.52
N PRO A 53 -11.99 -0.58 -16.62
CA PRO A 53 -12.35 -0.07 -17.94
C PRO A 53 -13.82 0.31 -18.10
N VAL A 54 -14.71 -0.32 -17.31
CA VAL A 54 -16.17 -0.09 -17.38
C VAL A 54 -16.70 0.77 -16.24
N HIS A 55 -15.83 1.25 -15.34
CA HIS A 55 -16.23 2.05 -14.19
C HIS A 55 -16.76 3.40 -14.67
N SER A 56 -17.98 3.75 -14.24
CA SER A 56 -18.73 4.91 -14.74
C SER A 56 -18.35 6.24 -14.11
N HIS A 57 -17.43 6.25 -13.14
CA HIS A 57 -17.02 7.44 -12.41
C HIS A 57 -15.55 7.78 -12.64
N PRO A 58 -15.16 9.07 -12.57
CA PRO A 58 -13.77 9.47 -12.75
C PRO A 58 -12.85 9.12 -11.58
N LEU A 59 -13.42 8.64 -10.47
CA LEU A 59 -12.70 8.27 -9.26
C LEU A 59 -13.08 6.85 -8.83
N PHE A 60 -12.07 6.05 -8.52
CA PHE A 60 -12.22 4.75 -7.85
C PHE A 60 -11.72 4.89 -6.41
N ILE A 61 -12.50 4.40 -5.45
CA ILE A 61 -12.16 4.52 -4.02
C ILE A 61 -11.99 3.11 -3.46
N VAL A 62 -10.87 2.89 -2.79
CA VAL A 62 -10.58 1.66 -2.05
C VAL A 62 -10.33 2.02 -0.60
N ALA A 63 -10.89 1.23 0.31
CA ALA A 63 -10.70 1.36 1.74
C ALA A 63 -10.14 0.07 2.33
N GLU A 64 -9.14 0.19 3.20
CA GLU A 64 -8.41 -0.91 3.84
C GLU A 64 -8.33 -0.69 5.35
N SER A 65 -8.36 -1.77 6.14
CA SER A 65 -8.38 -1.72 7.61
C SER A 65 -7.01 -1.86 8.29
N GLY A 66 -5.92 -2.06 7.54
CA GLY A 66 -4.55 -2.22 8.03
C GLY A 66 -3.55 -1.99 6.90
N PHE A 67 -2.74 -0.94 6.99
CA PHE A 67 -1.82 -0.57 5.90
C PHE A 67 -0.55 -1.43 5.89
N GLY A 68 0.00 -1.69 7.07
CA GLY A 68 1.24 -2.42 7.27
C GLY A 68 2.38 -1.88 6.42
N THR A 69 2.97 -2.75 5.58
CA THR A 69 4.05 -2.40 4.66
C THR A 69 3.56 -1.65 3.41
N GLY A 70 2.26 -1.48 3.23
CA GLY A 70 1.69 -0.83 2.05
C GLY A 70 1.68 -1.71 0.80
N LEU A 71 1.94 -3.02 0.91
CA LEU A 71 2.00 -3.93 -0.24
C LEU A 71 0.72 -3.91 -1.09
N ASN A 72 -0.45 -3.97 -0.44
CA ASN A 72 -1.76 -3.89 -1.12
C ASN A 72 -1.91 -2.57 -1.89
N PHE A 73 -1.51 -1.46 -1.28
CA PHE A 73 -1.57 -0.14 -1.88
C PHE A 73 -0.64 -0.03 -3.09
N LEU A 74 0.63 -0.44 -2.96
CA LEU A 74 1.61 -0.39 -4.05
C LEU A 74 1.20 -1.28 -5.22
N THR A 75 0.71 -2.50 -4.94
CA THR A 75 0.23 -3.44 -5.95
C THR A 75 -0.98 -2.88 -6.69
N LEU A 76 -1.92 -2.28 -5.96
CA LEU A 76 -3.08 -1.60 -6.54
C LEU A 76 -2.66 -0.42 -7.41
N TRP A 77 -1.70 0.39 -6.95
CA TRP A 77 -1.22 1.54 -7.70
C TRP A 77 -0.54 1.12 -9.01
N GLN A 78 0.35 0.12 -8.98
CA GLN A 78 0.94 -0.47 -10.19
C GLN A 78 -0.13 -0.96 -11.19
N ALA A 79 -1.16 -1.67 -10.71
CA ALA A 79 -2.24 -2.15 -11.56
C ALA A 79 -3.09 -1.01 -12.13
N PHE A 80 -3.36 0.01 -11.33
CA PHE A 80 -4.08 1.21 -11.77
C PHE A 80 -3.31 1.97 -12.85
N ASP A 81 -2.00 2.16 -12.67
CA ASP A 81 -1.14 2.86 -13.61
C ASP A 81 -1.02 2.11 -14.96
N SER A 82 -0.93 0.77 -14.87
CA SER A 82 -0.99 -0.11 -16.05
C SER A 82 -2.33 0.02 -16.78
N PHE A 83 -3.44 0.05 -16.04
CA PHE A 83 -4.77 0.32 -16.58
C PHE A 83 -4.86 1.70 -17.26
N ARG A 84 -4.35 2.76 -16.63
CA ARG A 84 -4.35 4.13 -17.17
C ARG A 84 -3.60 4.21 -18.49
N SER A 85 -2.47 3.51 -18.58
CA SER A 85 -1.67 3.41 -19.81
C SER A 85 -2.40 2.64 -20.92
N ALA A 86 -3.08 1.54 -20.59
CA ALA A 86 -3.81 0.72 -21.57
C ALA A 86 -5.16 1.34 -22.00
N HIS A 87 -5.80 2.12 -21.12
CA HIS A 87 -7.14 2.70 -21.32
C HIS A 87 -7.15 4.21 -21.03
N PRO A 88 -6.37 5.04 -21.74
CA PRO A 88 -6.25 6.46 -21.44
C PRO A 88 -7.58 7.23 -21.57
N GLN A 89 -8.51 6.71 -22.38
CA GLN A 89 -9.83 7.28 -22.64
C GLN A 89 -10.94 6.74 -21.73
N ALA A 90 -10.64 5.84 -20.78
CA ALA A 90 -11.65 5.34 -19.85
C ALA A 90 -12.19 6.47 -18.97
N THR A 91 -13.45 6.37 -18.54
CA THR A 91 -14.04 7.37 -17.63
C THR A 91 -13.27 7.47 -16.33
N LEU A 92 -12.77 6.34 -15.81
CA LEU A 92 -11.96 6.27 -14.61
C LEU A 92 -10.56 6.88 -14.83
N GLN A 93 -10.27 7.92 -14.07
CA GLN A 93 -9.04 8.71 -14.25
C GLN A 93 -8.19 8.77 -12.98
N ARG A 94 -8.77 8.64 -11.78
CA ARG A 94 -8.07 8.79 -10.50
C ARG A 94 -8.37 7.67 -9.51
N LEU A 95 -7.42 7.40 -8.64
CA LEU A 95 -7.55 6.46 -7.52
C LEU A 95 -7.52 7.21 -6.19
N HIS A 96 -8.37 6.82 -5.24
CA HIS A 96 -8.32 7.28 -3.85
C HIS A 96 -8.23 6.06 -2.94
N PHE A 97 -7.12 5.95 -2.22
CA PHE A 97 -6.90 4.90 -1.24
C PHE A 97 -7.05 5.45 0.18
N ILE A 98 -7.86 4.80 0.99
CA ILE A 98 -8.09 5.13 2.39
C ILE A 98 -7.63 3.93 3.20
N SER A 99 -6.66 4.11 4.09
CA SER A 99 -6.24 3.03 4.98
C SER A 99 -6.14 3.52 6.42
N PHE A 100 -6.22 2.57 7.34
CA PHE A 100 -6.07 2.79 8.76
C PHE A 100 -4.87 1.99 9.22
N GLU A 101 -4.03 2.59 10.05
CA GLU A 101 -2.88 1.91 10.64
C GLU A 101 -2.75 2.31 12.10
N LYS A 102 -2.64 1.30 12.97
CA LYS A 102 -2.50 1.47 14.41
C LYS A 102 -1.03 1.53 14.81
N PHE A 103 -0.13 0.90 14.06
CA PHE A 103 1.29 0.81 14.35
C PHE A 103 2.08 1.11 13.06
N PRO A 104 2.17 2.37 12.63
CA PRO A 104 2.84 2.70 11.39
C PRO A 104 4.33 2.33 11.45
N LEU A 105 4.84 1.72 10.38
CA LEU A 105 6.28 1.44 10.24
C LEU A 105 7.10 2.74 10.32
N THR A 106 8.32 2.64 10.81
CA THR A 106 9.30 3.71 10.60
C THR A 106 9.63 3.80 9.11
N ARG A 107 10.13 4.96 8.65
CA ARG A 107 10.54 5.13 7.25
C ARG A 107 11.62 4.12 6.85
N ASP A 108 12.56 3.83 7.76
CA ASP A 108 13.67 2.92 7.49
C ASP A 108 13.19 1.47 7.41
N ASP A 109 12.30 1.05 8.32
CA ASP A 109 11.69 -0.29 8.26
C ASP A 109 10.83 -0.48 7.01
N LEU A 110 10.10 0.57 6.61
CA LEU A 110 9.32 0.57 5.38
C LEU A 110 10.23 0.42 4.15
N ALA A 111 11.33 1.15 4.11
CA ALA A 111 12.31 1.05 3.03
C ALA A 111 12.95 -0.35 2.96
N LEU A 112 13.26 -0.96 4.11
CA LEU A 112 13.75 -2.34 4.18
C LEU A 112 12.71 -3.34 3.67
N ALA A 113 11.45 -3.23 4.12
CA ALA A 113 10.37 -4.10 3.66
C ALA A 113 10.18 -4.03 2.14
N HIS A 114 10.26 -2.83 1.55
CA HIS A 114 10.10 -2.67 0.10
C HIS A 114 11.24 -3.27 -0.75
N GLN A 115 12.40 -3.58 -0.17
CA GLN A 115 13.50 -4.22 -0.92
C GLN A 115 13.13 -5.63 -1.41
N HIS A 116 12.13 -6.27 -0.79
CA HIS A 116 11.61 -7.57 -1.21
C HIS A 116 10.87 -7.51 -2.55
N TRP A 117 10.43 -6.33 -3.00
CA TRP A 117 9.70 -6.17 -4.26
C TRP A 117 10.35 -5.12 -5.16
N PRO A 118 11.50 -5.43 -5.79
CA PRO A 118 12.18 -4.51 -6.70
C PRO A 118 11.28 -4.03 -7.85
N GLU A 119 10.33 -4.86 -8.28
CA GLU A 119 9.38 -4.47 -9.33
C GLU A 119 8.42 -3.35 -8.90
N LEU A 120 8.22 -3.11 -7.61
CA LEU A 120 7.39 -2.04 -7.07
C LEU A 120 8.18 -0.77 -6.75
N ALA A 121 9.51 -0.77 -6.94
CA ALA A 121 10.38 0.34 -6.56
C ALA A 121 9.90 1.73 -7.03
N PRO A 122 9.43 1.92 -8.29
CA PRO A 122 8.99 3.24 -8.75
C PRO A 122 7.82 3.85 -7.94
N TRP A 123 6.94 3.01 -7.41
CA TRP A 123 5.82 3.43 -6.55
C TRP A 123 6.25 3.50 -5.09
N ALA A 124 7.06 2.53 -4.65
CA ALA A 124 7.58 2.46 -3.29
C ALA A 124 8.42 3.69 -2.93
N ASP A 125 9.27 4.17 -3.84
CA ASP A 125 10.12 5.35 -3.63
C ASP A 125 9.28 6.61 -3.43
N GLN A 126 8.20 6.76 -4.18
CA GLN A 126 7.28 7.89 -4.04
C GLN A 126 6.52 7.85 -2.71
N LEU A 127 6.08 6.67 -2.28
CA LEU A 127 5.45 6.48 -0.98
C LEU A 127 6.44 6.84 0.16
N GLN A 128 7.67 6.33 0.09
CA GLN A 128 8.71 6.58 1.09
C GLN A 128 9.10 8.07 1.15
N ALA A 129 9.11 8.77 0.02
CA ALA A 129 9.43 10.19 -0.03
C ALA A 129 8.41 11.08 0.70
N GLN A 130 7.16 10.62 0.82
CA GLN A 130 6.07 11.34 1.50
C GLN A 130 5.60 10.64 2.78
N TRP A 131 6.36 9.65 3.29
CA TRP A 131 5.94 8.87 4.46
C TRP A 131 5.75 9.79 5.68
N PRO A 132 4.54 9.82 6.27
CA PRO A 132 4.22 10.81 7.29
C PRO A 132 4.91 10.51 8.62
N LEU A 133 5.03 11.54 9.45
CA LEU A 133 5.37 11.34 10.86
C LEU A 133 4.23 10.59 11.57
N PRO A 134 4.53 9.74 12.57
CA PRO A 134 3.53 8.91 13.28
C PRO A 134 2.69 9.73 14.27
N LEU A 135 1.97 10.74 13.76
CA LEU A 135 1.03 11.57 14.51
C LEU A 135 -0.39 11.01 14.33
N ALA A 136 -1.24 11.15 15.34
CA ALA A 136 -2.63 10.74 15.22
C ALA A 136 -3.41 11.63 14.24
N GLY A 137 -4.33 11.02 13.49
CA GLY A 137 -5.24 11.72 12.58
C GLY A 137 -5.13 11.24 11.13
N CYS A 138 -5.57 12.09 10.21
CA CYS A 138 -5.54 11.80 8.78
C CYS A 138 -4.29 12.41 8.15
N HIS A 139 -3.50 11.56 7.50
CA HIS A 139 -2.37 11.98 6.66
C HIS A 139 -2.75 11.78 5.21
N ARG A 140 -2.77 12.87 4.43
CA ARG A 140 -3.06 12.81 3.00
C ARG A 140 -1.77 12.98 2.21
N LEU A 141 -1.45 11.97 1.42
CA LEU A 141 -0.34 11.97 0.48
C LEU A 141 -0.91 12.20 -0.93
N LEU A 142 -0.33 13.13 -1.68
CA LEU A 142 -0.66 13.34 -3.09
C LEU A 142 0.45 12.73 -3.92
N LEU A 143 0.17 11.55 -4.47
CA LEU A 143 1.08 10.72 -5.23
C LEU A 143 0.79 10.87 -6.72
N ASP A 144 1.80 10.70 -7.59
CA ASP A 144 1.72 11.02 -9.04
C ASP A 144 1.08 12.40 -9.34
N ARG A 145 1.40 13.41 -8.53
CA ARG A 145 0.81 14.77 -8.61
C ARG A 145 -0.73 14.81 -8.47
N GLY A 146 -1.35 13.76 -7.93
CA GLY A 146 -2.80 13.62 -7.77
C GLY A 146 -3.53 13.07 -9.00
N GLY A 147 -2.80 12.48 -9.94
CA GLY A 147 -3.30 11.72 -11.09
C GLY A 147 -3.88 10.37 -10.69
#